data_AF-A0A9E3VDV8-F1
#
_entry.id   AF-A0A9E3VDV8-F1
#
_cell.length_a   1.000
_cell.length_b   1.000
_cell.length_c   1.000
_cell.angle_alpha   90.00
_cell.angle_beta   90.00
_cell.angle_gamma   90.00
#
_symmetry.space_group_name_H-M   'P 1'
#
loop_
_entity.id
_entity.type
_entity.pdbx_description
1 polymer ?
#
loop_
_entity_poly.entity_id
_entity_poly.type
_entity_poly.pdbx_seq_one_letter_code
_entity_poly.pdbx_strand_id
1 'polypeptide(L)'
;MKKLYTIIVLSSLFLQSNAQHVEWKDVAPIVYRECTSCHREGEIGEDYIDATGYSAFINSPYFYSIPYYVNTKLMPPWKADPNYHHFLDERILTNDEIQLLDSFVAQVGNGNYNPGDTMEAPPPPVYAEGSQLGTPDTVLKMAIPFSVPPNNQDLYYCFVLHTNLTQDRNVKALEFRPGNAKVVHHVFIYTCEDGSADSMDATTPEYGYPSFGGAGEGVNVNFISLYGPGMQTRFYPEGSGIKLKAGTDIVIQIHYAPTTIPQDDQSYVNVFYEDNPEIRSVKGKRVGENYITEPVFFILKDKVLTFHSEFELDTTYSMFAIGPHQHLLGKSFKIWAVTPDQDSIPLCYIPQWDFRWQLLYFYNNFIILPKGTLIETEATYDNTSNNPNNPNNPPKNVGYGESSFDEMYKYFMNLIVYQPGDEDVVFDTSWHPVGVPAVEGLVSTPQLYAPIPNPATSNTVFNYYLPVHGDVTLYVYDLSGRLMMPVMSGVAATEYIMAYCPTPILVVSSSTNRGELYKTYDAL
;
A
#
# COMPACT_ATOMS: atom_id res chain seq x y z
N MET A 1 -44.58 3.79 -78.17
CA MET A 1 -43.26 4.46 -78.09
C MET A 1 -42.79 4.44 -76.64
N LYS A 2 -41.57 3.95 -76.45
CA LYS A 2 -40.71 3.76 -75.26
C LYS A 2 -41.24 4.19 -73.87
N LYS A 3 -41.41 3.21 -72.96
CA LYS A 3 -41.44 3.43 -71.50
C LYS A 3 -39.99 3.61 -71.01
N LEU A 4 -39.70 4.75 -70.39
CA LEU A 4 -38.44 5.01 -69.69
C LEU A 4 -38.44 4.23 -68.37
N TYR A 5 -37.46 3.34 -68.17
CA TYR A 5 -37.15 2.79 -66.86
C TYR A 5 -36.01 3.62 -66.26
N THR A 6 -36.30 4.36 -65.19
CA THR A 6 -35.29 5.04 -64.39
C THR A 6 -34.66 4.00 -63.46
N ILE A 7 -33.41 3.63 -63.72
CA ILE A 7 -32.60 2.81 -62.80
C ILE A 7 -32.07 3.75 -61.72
N ILE A 8 -32.54 3.59 -60.49
CA ILE A 8 -31.95 4.22 -59.31
C ILE A 8 -30.76 3.34 -58.89
N VAL A 9 -29.55 3.83 -59.14
CA VAL A 9 -28.32 3.22 -58.60
C VAL A 9 -28.21 3.66 -57.13
N LEU A 10 -28.49 2.75 -56.20
CA LEU A 10 -28.09 2.94 -54.80
C LEU A 10 -26.57 2.77 -54.72
N SER A 11 -25.85 3.88 -54.62
CA SER A 11 -24.46 3.90 -54.19
C SER A 11 -24.41 3.63 -52.69
N SER A 12 -24.04 2.41 -52.31
CA SER A 12 -23.65 2.08 -50.94
C SER A 12 -22.34 2.81 -50.61
N LEU A 13 -22.46 3.94 -49.90
CA LEU A 13 -21.36 4.56 -49.19
C LEU A 13 -20.88 3.57 -48.12
N PHE A 14 -19.78 2.88 -48.39
CA PHE A 14 -18.99 2.24 -47.35
C PHE A 14 -18.40 3.36 -46.49
N LEU A 15 -19.04 3.67 -45.37
CA LEU A 15 -18.38 4.36 -44.28
C LEU A 15 -17.30 3.39 -43.77
N GLN A 16 -16.07 3.58 -44.21
CA GLN A 16 -14.93 3.03 -43.50
C GLN A 16 -14.94 3.69 -42.12
N SER A 17 -15.41 2.97 -41.10
CA SER A 17 -15.06 3.30 -39.73
C SER A 17 -13.55 3.11 -39.63
N ASN A 18 -12.79 4.20 -39.76
CA ASN A 18 -11.41 4.18 -39.29
C ASN A 18 -11.50 3.88 -37.80
N ALA A 19 -11.04 2.70 -37.40
CA ALA A 19 -10.78 2.43 -35.99
C ALA A 19 -9.89 3.58 -35.49
N GLN A 20 -10.26 4.17 -34.35
CA GLN A 20 -9.50 5.24 -33.74
C GLN A 20 -8.04 4.78 -33.60
N HIS A 21 -7.12 5.54 -34.19
CA HIS A 21 -5.69 5.28 -34.05
C HIS A 21 -5.31 5.54 -32.60
N VAL A 22 -4.54 4.62 -31.98
CA VAL A 22 -4.23 4.69 -30.55
C VAL A 22 -2.85 5.32 -30.42
N GLU A 23 -2.80 6.49 -29.81
CA GLU A 23 -1.57 7.28 -29.66
C GLU A 23 -0.91 7.01 -28.29
N TRP A 24 0.34 7.45 -28.13
CA TRP A 24 1.05 7.28 -26.87
C TRP A 24 0.35 7.99 -25.71
N LYS A 25 -0.24 9.17 -25.94
CA LYS A 25 -0.96 9.93 -24.90
C LYS A 25 -2.17 9.18 -24.32
N ASP A 26 -2.75 8.25 -25.07
CA ASP A 26 -3.87 7.44 -24.62
C ASP A 26 -3.39 6.28 -23.72
N VAL A 27 -2.20 5.74 -24.01
CA VAL A 27 -1.62 4.55 -23.34
C VAL A 27 -0.71 4.91 -22.16
N ALA A 28 0.02 6.02 -22.25
CA ALA A 28 0.99 6.45 -21.25
C ALA A 28 0.40 6.54 -19.83
N PRO A 29 -0.83 7.09 -19.61
CA PRO A 29 -1.41 7.12 -18.27
C PRO A 29 -1.56 5.73 -17.64
N ILE A 30 -1.93 4.72 -18.44
CA ILE A 30 -2.07 3.32 -17.99
C ILE A 30 -0.70 2.75 -17.66
N VAL A 31 0.27 2.90 -18.56
CA VAL A 31 1.64 2.38 -18.40
C VAL A 31 2.33 2.98 -17.17
N TYR A 32 2.17 4.28 -16.96
CA TYR A 32 2.74 4.98 -15.81
C TYR A 32 2.09 4.59 -14.48
N ARG A 33 0.77 4.39 -14.47
CA ARG A 33 0.03 4.03 -13.26
C ARG A 33 0.23 2.56 -12.88
N GLU A 34 0.18 1.65 -13.85
CA GLU A 34 0.03 0.21 -13.62
C GLU A 34 1.32 -0.59 -13.82
N CYS A 35 2.25 -0.10 -14.64
CA CYS A 35 3.46 -0.84 -15.02
C CYS A 35 4.73 -0.24 -14.42
N THR A 36 4.85 1.08 -14.41
CA THR A 36 6.15 1.77 -14.22
C THR A 36 6.72 1.66 -12.82
N SER A 37 5.89 1.37 -11.81
CA SER A 37 6.38 1.11 -10.45
C SER A 37 7.32 -0.10 -10.36
N CYS A 38 7.10 -1.12 -11.20
CA CYS A 38 7.94 -2.31 -11.30
C CYS A 38 8.84 -2.33 -12.55
N HIS A 39 8.36 -1.76 -13.66
CA HIS A 39 9.00 -1.81 -14.97
C HIS A 39 9.85 -0.55 -15.23
N ARG A 40 10.89 -0.38 -14.43
CA ARG A 40 11.88 0.69 -14.54
C ARG A 40 13.22 0.22 -13.99
N GLU A 41 14.30 0.91 -14.34
CA GLU A 41 15.66 0.62 -13.85
C GLU A 41 15.70 0.52 -12.32
N GLY A 42 16.39 -0.50 -11.81
CA GLY A 42 16.58 -0.78 -10.39
C GLY A 42 15.40 -1.46 -9.68
N GLU A 43 14.33 -1.81 -10.41
CA GLU A 43 13.17 -2.52 -9.88
C GLU A 43 12.97 -3.89 -10.55
N ILE A 44 12.12 -4.73 -9.95
CA ILE A 44 11.99 -6.15 -10.30
C ILE A 44 11.63 -6.44 -11.77
N GLY A 45 11.03 -5.48 -12.48
CA GLY A 45 10.61 -5.60 -13.87
C GLY A 45 11.59 -5.05 -14.90
N GLU A 46 12.77 -4.56 -14.48
CA GLU A 46 13.72 -3.80 -15.32
C GLU A 46 14.18 -4.56 -16.58
N ASP A 47 14.44 -5.86 -16.46
CA ASP A 47 14.96 -6.68 -17.57
C ASP A 47 13.88 -7.03 -18.62
N TYR A 48 12.60 -6.77 -18.32
CA TYR A 48 11.47 -7.25 -19.11
C TYR A 48 10.82 -6.14 -19.95
N ILE A 49 10.44 -5.06 -19.27
CA ILE A 49 9.80 -3.89 -19.86
C ILE A 49 10.40 -2.65 -19.20
N ASP A 50 10.73 -1.66 -20.03
CA ASP A 50 11.02 -0.30 -19.61
C ASP A 50 9.80 0.59 -19.90
N ALA A 51 9.05 0.90 -18.85
CA ALA A 51 7.81 1.66 -18.92
C ALA A 51 8.01 3.18 -18.72
N THR A 52 9.26 3.67 -18.76
CA THR A 52 9.59 5.08 -18.45
C THR A 52 9.37 6.06 -19.61
N GLY A 53 8.94 5.58 -20.77
CA GLY A 53 8.57 6.44 -21.90
C GLY A 53 8.33 5.66 -23.19
N TYR A 54 7.75 6.34 -24.19
CA TYR A 54 7.32 5.72 -25.44
C TYR A 54 8.39 4.84 -26.12
N SER A 55 9.56 5.43 -26.41
CA SER A 55 10.62 4.73 -27.15
C SER A 55 11.17 3.53 -26.37
N ALA A 56 11.32 3.65 -25.06
CA ALA A 56 11.81 2.55 -24.24
C ALA A 56 10.78 1.41 -24.15
N PHE A 57 9.50 1.78 -24.00
CA PHE A 57 8.40 0.84 -23.89
C PHE A 57 8.21 -0.01 -25.15
N ILE A 58 8.15 0.59 -26.33
CA ILE A 58 7.94 -0.18 -27.58
C ILE A 58 9.15 -1.03 -27.99
N ASN A 59 10.35 -0.67 -27.53
CA ASN A 59 11.58 -1.41 -27.82
C ASN A 59 11.93 -2.42 -26.72
N SER A 60 11.09 -2.57 -25.71
CA SER A 60 11.28 -3.51 -24.62
C SER A 60 11.24 -4.97 -25.09
N PRO A 61 12.07 -5.88 -24.54
CA PRO A 61 12.15 -7.27 -25.00
C PRO A 61 10.80 -8.02 -24.98
N TYR A 62 9.91 -7.68 -24.02
CA TYR A 62 8.62 -8.36 -23.83
C TYR A 62 7.41 -7.52 -24.26
N PHE A 63 7.61 -6.44 -25.02
CA PHE A 63 6.53 -5.55 -25.47
C PHE A 63 5.38 -6.31 -26.15
N TYR A 64 5.68 -7.22 -27.08
CA TYR A 64 4.66 -7.99 -27.80
C TYR A 64 3.94 -9.04 -26.94
N SER A 65 4.42 -9.32 -25.73
CA SER A 65 3.76 -10.23 -24.79
C SER A 65 2.73 -9.54 -23.90
N ILE A 66 2.71 -8.19 -23.85
CA ILE A 66 1.79 -7.41 -23.01
C ILE A 66 0.33 -7.90 -23.15
N PRO A 67 -0.23 -8.08 -24.37
CA PRO A 67 -1.62 -8.54 -24.53
C PRO A 67 -1.91 -9.84 -23.79
N TYR A 68 -1.01 -10.82 -23.85
CA TYR A 68 -1.20 -12.09 -23.16
C TYR A 68 -1.25 -11.91 -21.64
N TYR A 69 -0.31 -11.16 -21.07
CA TYR A 69 -0.21 -10.98 -19.62
C TYR A 69 -1.37 -10.19 -19.03
N VAL A 70 -1.86 -9.15 -19.74
CA VAL A 70 -3.00 -8.35 -19.27
C VAL A 70 -4.33 -9.08 -19.46
N ASN A 71 -4.54 -9.77 -20.58
CA ASN A 71 -5.78 -10.52 -20.83
C ASN A 71 -5.93 -11.73 -19.89
N THR A 72 -4.83 -12.37 -19.51
CA THR A 72 -4.82 -13.48 -18.54
C THR A 72 -4.75 -13.02 -17.08
N LYS A 73 -4.75 -11.70 -16.82
CA LYS A 73 -4.63 -11.11 -15.48
C LYS A 73 -3.42 -11.63 -14.68
N LEU A 74 -2.36 -11.97 -15.41
CA LEU A 74 -1.06 -12.26 -14.82
C LEU A 74 -0.34 -10.96 -14.44
N MET A 75 -0.56 -9.89 -15.21
CA MET A 75 -0.12 -8.53 -14.92
C MET A 75 -1.26 -7.52 -15.09
N PRO A 76 -1.29 -6.43 -14.30
CA PRO A 76 -0.47 -6.21 -13.11
C PRO A 76 -0.70 -7.31 -12.06
N PRO A 77 0.27 -7.55 -11.17
CA PRO A 77 0.24 -8.69 -10.26
C PRO A 77 -0.65 -8.40 -9.04
N TRP A 78 -1.95 -8.21 -9.26
CA TRP A 78 -2.94 -7.93 -8.23
C TRP A 78 -3.98 -9.04 -8.17
N LYS A 79 -4.04 -9.78 -7.05
CA LYS A 79 -4.85 -11.00 -6.94
C LYS A 79 -6.08 -10.84 -6.05
N ALA A 80 -6.12 -9.81 -5.20
CA ALA A 80 -7.32 -9.49 -4.42
C ALA A 80 -8.45 -9.00 -5.33
N ASP A 81 -9.67 -9.48 -5.10
CA ASP A 81 -10.87 -9.07 -5.83
C ASP A 81 -11.37 -7.72 -5.31
N PRO A 82 -11.30 -6.64 -6.13
CA PRO A 82 -11.74 -5.31 -5.72
C PRO A 82 -13.25 -5.25 -5.45
N ASN A 83 -14.05 -6.17 -6.02
CA ASN A 83 -15.50 -6.19 -5.76
C ASN A 83 -15.84 -6.78 -4.39
N TYR A 84 -14.88 -7.42 -3.72
CA TYR A 84 -15.06 -7.95 -2.37
C TYR A 84 -14.63 -6.94 -1.32
N HIS A 85 -13.47 -6.30 -1.52
CA HIS A 85 -12.99 -5.20 -0.69
C HIS A 85 -11.97 -4.37 -1.47
N HIS A 86 -11.99 -3.05 -1.29
CA HIS A 86 -11.02 -2.14 -1.92
C HIS A 86 -9.79 -1.86 -1.05
N PHE A 87 -8.62 -1.89 -1.65
CA PHE A 87 -7.35 -1.63 -0.98
C PHE A 87 -6.62 -0.44 -1.62
N LEU A 88 -5.61 0.05 -0.90
CA LEU A 88 -4.69 1.06 -1.40
C LEU A 88 -3.83 0.49 -2.52
N ASP A 89 -3.49 1.35 -3.48
CA ASP A 89 -2.56 1.06 -4.57
C ASP A 89 -2.99 -0.14 -5.43
N GLU A 90 -4.30 -0.34 -5.58
CA GLU A 90 -4.89 -1.34 -6.47
C GLU A 90 -4.32 -1.21 -7.88
N ARG A 91 -3.71 -2.30 -8.37
CA ARG A 91 -3.16 -2.37 -9.73
C ARG A 91 -4.06 -3.20 -10.63
N ILE A 92 -5.09 -2.56 -11.18
CA ILE A 92 -6.18 -3.24 -11.87
C ILE A 92 -6.44 -2.53 -13.20
N LEU A 93 -6.42 -3.30 -14.28
CA LEU A 93 -6.80 -2.82 -15.60
C LEU A 93 -8.28 -3.05 -15.86
N THR A 94 -8.97 -2.01 -16.32
CA THR A 94 -10.32 -2.13 -16.87
C THR A 94 -10.30 -2.82 -18.24
N ASN A 95 -11.45 -3.33 -18.69
CA ASN A 95 -11.54 -3.95 -20.02
C ASN A 95 -11.19 -2.96 -21.14
N ASP A 96 -11.56 -1.69 -21.00
CA ASP A 96 -11.26 -0.65 -21.98
C ASP A 96 -9.75 -0.36 -22.03
N GLU A 97 -9.08 -0.33 -20.87
CA GLU A 97 -7.62 -0.17 -20.78
C GLU A 97 -6.87 -1.38 -21.36
N ILE A 98 -7.36 -2.61 -21.12
CA ILE A 98 -6.82 -3.82 -21.77
C ILE A 98 -6.96 -3.71 -23.29
N GLN A 99 -8.14 -3.32 -23.79
CA GLN A 99 -8.37 -3.18 -25.22
C GLN A 99 -7.48 -2.10 -25.84
N LEU A 100 -7.21 -1.03 -25.11
CA LEU A 100 -6.31 0.03 -25.55
C LEU A 100 -4.86 -0.47 -25.69
N LEU A 101 -4.37 -1.20 -24.70
CA LEU A 101 -3.04 -1.83 -24.74
C LEU A 101 -2.94 -2.85 -25.89
N ASP A 102 -3.94 -3.70 -26.07
CA ASP A 102 -4.00 -4.68 -27.17
C ASP A 102 -3.95 -4.00 -28.53
N SER A 103 -4.75 -2.95 -28.70
CA SER A 103 -4.82 -2.17 -29.94
C SER A 103 -3.50 -1.47 -30.22
N PHE A 104 -2.86 -0.89 -29.20
CA PHE A 104 -1.57 -0.23 -29.32
C PHE A 104 -0.45 -1.20 -29.72
N VAL A 105 -0.34 -2.35 -29.05
CA VAL A 105 0.66 -3.38 -29.36
C VAL A 105 0.45 -3.92 -30.77
N ALA A 106 -0.80 -4.17 -31.18
CA ALA A 106 -1.12 -4.62 -32.54
C ALA A 106 -0.76 -3.59 -33.62
N GLN A 107 -0.97 -2.29 -33.35
CA GLN A 107 -0.60 -1.22 -34.28
C GLN A 107 0.91 -1.15 -34.49
N VAL A 108 1.69 -1.25 -33.41
CA VAL A 108 3.16 -1.33 -33.45
C VAL A 108 3.62 -2.56 -34.24
N GLY A 109 3.08 -3.74 -33.93
CA GLY A 109 3.47 -4.99 -34.60
C GLY A 109 3.16 -5.03 -36.10
N ASN A 110 2.09 -4.36 -36.53
CA ASN A 110 1.70 -4.27 -37.94
C ASN A 110 2.41 -3.15 -38.71
N GLY A 111 3.34 -2.42 -38.08
CA GLY A 111 4.03 -1.28 -38.69
C GLY A 111 3.11 -0.08 -38.96
N ASN A 112 1.91 -0.05 -38.37
CA ASN A 112 0.93 1.03 -38.49
C ASN A 112 0.93 1.91 -37.23
N TYR A 113 2.11 2.13 -36.65
CA TYR A 113 2.26 2.95 -35.45
C TYR A 113 2.43 4.42 -35.83
N ASN A 114 1.66 5.27 -35.17
CA ASN A 114 1.84 6.70 -35.12
C ASN A 114 1.69 7.09 -33.64
N PRO A 115 2.77 7.40 -32.92
CA PRO A 115 2.65 7.74 -31.50
C PRO A 115 1.87 9.02 -31.21
N GLY A 116 1.50 9.80 -32.24
CA GLY A 116 1.09 11.17 -32.06
C GLY A 116 2.27 12.04 -31.62
N ASP A 117 1.97 13.22 -31.07
CA ASP A 117 2.99 13.99 -30.35
C ASP A 117 3.18 13.38 -28.96
N THR A 118 4.34 12.74 -28.73
CA THR A 118 4.66 12.11 -27.46
C THR A 118 4.72 13.10 -26.29
N MET A 119 4.85 14.40 -26.57
CA MET A 119 4.82 15.46 -25.56
C MET A 119 3.40 15.80 -25.08
N GLU A 120 2.35 15.32 -25.76
CA GLU A 120 0.97 15.43 -25.27
C GLU A 120 0.64 14.40 -24.18
N ALA A 121 1.46 13.36 -24.04
CA ALA A 121 1.37 12.43 -22.91
C ALA A 121 1.81 13.12 -21.60
N PRO A 122 1.30 12.69 -20.43
CA PRO A 122 1.86 13.12 -19.16
C PRO A 122 3.38 12.81 -19.11
N PRO A 123 4.18 13.57 -18.35
CA PRO A 123 5.56 13.18 -18.10
C PRO A 123 5.60 11.85 -17.32
N PRO A 124 6.64 11.02 -17.50
CA PRO A 124 6.79 9.81 -16.71
C PRO A 124 6.89 10.15 -15.21
N PRO A 125 6.39 9.27 -14.31
CA PRO A 125 6.49 9.50 -12.88
C PRO A 125 7.95 9.59 -12.43
N VAL A 126 8.20 10.48 -11.46
CA VAL A 126 9.50 10.60 -10.82
C VAL A 126 9.50 9.74 -9.56
N TYR A 127 10.43 8.81 -9.48
CA TYR A 127 10.63 7.96 -8.32
C TYR A 127 11.85 8.42 -7.52
N ALA A 128 11.80 8.24 -6.20
CA ALA A 128 12.97 8.45 -5.37
C ALA A 128 14.06 7.42 -5.70
N GLU A 129 15.32 7.85 -5.67
CA GLU A 129 16.47 6.98 -5.91
C GLU A 129 16.75 6.14 -4.65
N GLY A 130 16.94 4.83 -4.82
CA GLY A 130 17.31 3.90 -3.76
C GLY A 130 16.18 3.44 -2.83
N SER A 131 15.36 4.36 -2.31
CA SER A 131 14.25 4.07 -1.39
C SER A 131 12.93 4.62 -1.90
N GLN A 132 11.84 3.85 -1.76
CA GLN A 132 10.48 4.29 -2.10
C GLN A 132 9.92 5.30 -1.08
N LEU A 133 10.49 5.41 0.12
CA LEU A 133 9.99 6.26 1.21
C LEU A 133 10.82 7.53 1.44
N GLY A 134 11.83 7.78 0.60
CA GLY A 134 12.74 8.92 0.74
C GLY A 134 14.03 8.55 1.48
N THR A 135 14.68 9.50 2.13
CA THR A 135 15.98 9.24 2.76
C THR A 135 15.82 8.46 4.08
N PRO A 136 16.41 7.26 4.22
CA PRO A 136 16.37 6.51 5.47
C PRO A 136 17.28 7.12 6.53
N ASP A 137 16.92 6.94 7.80
CA ASP A 137 17.76 7.37 8.93
C ASP A 137 18.94 6.42 9.15
N THR A 138 18.71 5.12 8.95
CA THR A 138 19.73 4.07 9.04
C THR A 138 19.57 3.08 7.90
N VAL A 139 20.69 2.62 7.33
CA VAL A 139 20.72 1.53 6.36
C VAL A 139 21.45 0.34 7.00
N LEU A 140 20.72 -0.74 7.27
CA LEU A 140 21.24 -1.99 7.80
C LEU A 140 21.52 -2.93 6.64
N LYS A 141 22.80 -3.20 6.33
CA LYS A 141 23.20 -3.94 5.14
C LYS A 141 23.87 -5.26 5.50
N MET A 142 23.63 -6.29 4.70
CA MET A 142 24.40 -7.54 4.76
C MET A 142 25.90 -7.25 4.72
N ALA A 143 26.66 -7.79 5.68
CA ALA A 143 28.06 -7.45 5.89
C ALA A 143 28.94 -7.71 4.66
N ILE A 144 28.70 -8.84 3.99
CA ILE A 144 29.34 -9.24 2.73
C ILE A 144 28.29 -9.78 1.75
N PRO A 145 28.59 -9.80 0.44
CA PRO A 145 27.74 -10.49 -0.54
C PRO A 145 27.63 -11.97 -0.23
N PHE A 146 26.42 -12.51 -0.41
CA PHE A 146 26.13 -13.93 -0.33
C PHE A 146 25.98 -14.51 -1.72
N SER A 147 26.65 -15.64 -2.00
CA SER A 147 26.61 -16.30 -3.30
C SER A 147 25.60 -17.43 -3.29
N VAL A 148 24.51 -17.27 -4.04
CA VAL A 148 23.45 -18.26 -4.19
C VAL A 148 23.92 -19.37 -5.12
N PRO A 149 23.89 -20.65 -4.67
CA PRO A 149 24.41 -21.77 -5.44
C PRO A 149 23.56 -22.07 -6.69
N PRO A 150 24.19 -22.42 -7.82
CA PRO A 150 23.49 -22.73 -9.09
C PRO A 150 22.94 -24.16 -9.14
N ASN A 151 22.26 -24.61 -8.08
CA ASN A 151 21.76 -25.98 -7.97
C ASN A 151 20.28 -26.14 -8.37
N ASN A 152 19.63 -25.05 -8.77
CA ASN A 152 18.20 -24.99 -9.11
C ASN A 152 17.30 -25.55 -8.00
N GLN A 153 17.59 -25.19 -6.75
CA GLN A 153 16.78 -25.50 -5.57
C GLN A 153 16.44 -24.23 -4.79
N ASP A 154 15.31 -24.25 -4.07
CA ASP A 154 14.98 -23.20 -3.10
C ASP A 154 16.03 -23.18 -1.98
N LEU A 155 16.44 -21.98 -1.57
CA LEU A 155 17.40 -21.80 -0.47
C LEU A 155 16.86 -20.79 0.54
N TYR A 156 16.81 -21.19 1.81
CA TYR A 156 16.40 -20.33 2.91
C TYR A 156 17.60 -20.06 3.82
N TYR A 157 17.91 -18.79 4.01
CA TYR A 157 19.11 -18.38 4.73
C TYR A 157 18.83 -17.17 5.60
N CYS A 158 19.36 -17.16 6.81
CA CYS A 158 19.25 -16.04 7.74
C CYS A 158 20.55 -15.24 7.75
N PHE A 159 20.42 -13.92 7.79
CA PHE A 159 21.52 -12.98 7.98
C PHE A 159 21.21 -12.07 9.16
N VAL A 160 22.21 -11.86 10.02
CA VAL A 160 22.12 -10.94 11.15
C VAL A 160 22.63 -9.57 10.73
N LEU A 161 21.83 -8.55 10.99
CA LEU A 161 22.11 -7.14 10.73
C LEU A 161 22.17 -6.39 12.06
N HIS A 162 23.38 -6.08 12.51
CA HIS A 162 23.59 -5.39 13.78
C HIS A 162 23.14 -3.94 13.72
N THR A 163 22.17 -3.55 14.57
CA THR A 163 21.67 -2.17 14.58
C THR A 163 22.62 -1.20 15.26
N ASN A 164 23.45 -1.69 16.19
CA ASN A 164 24.33 -0.90 17.05
C ASN A 164 23.61 0.23 17.82
N LEU A 165 22.29 0.09 18.03
CA LEU A 165 21.51 1.10 18.76
C LEU A 165 21.97 1.20 20.22
N THR A 166 22.42 2.39 20.63
CA THR A 166 22.82 2.65 22.01
C THR A 166 21.66 3.03 22.93
N GLN A 167 20.49 3.30 22.36
CA GLN A 167 19.26 3.62 23.08
C GLN A 167 18.06 3.19 22.24
N ASP A 168 16.91 2.99 22.89
CA ASP A 168 15.66 2.64 22.22
C ASP A 168 15.31 3.63 21.09
N ARG A 169 14.67 3.12 20.04
CA ARG A 169 14.17 3.88 18.89
C ARG A 169 12.80 3.39 18.50
N ASN A 170 11.92 4.33 18.19
CA ASN A 170 10.66 4.04 17.55
C ASN A 170 10.89 4.04 16.03
N VAL A 171 10.30 3.07 15.33
CA VAL A 171 10.43 2.88 13.88
C VAL A 171 9.06 3.03 13.24
N LYS A 172 8.92 4.00 12.33
CA LYS A 172 7.70 4.27 11.57
C LYS A 172 7.66 3.59 10.20
N ALA A 173 8.79 3.06 9.71
CA ALA A 173 8.82 2.19 8.54
C ALA A 173 10.08 1.33 8.50
N LEU A 174 9.96 0.16 7.89
CA LEU A 174 11.06 -0.69 7.46
C LEU A 174 10.88 -0.96 5.97
N GLU A 175 11.92 -0.72 5.19
CA GLU A 175 11.95 -1.05 3.77
C GLU A 175 13.08 -2.01 3.50
N PHE A 176 12.76 -3.22 3.09
CA PHE A 176 13.73 -4.16 2.56
C PHE A 176 14.00 -3.86 1.09
N ARG A 177 15.27 -3.79 0.72
CA ARG A 177 15.72 -3.61 -0.66
C ARG A 177 16.57 -4.82 -1.06
N PRO A 178 16.12 -5.63 -2.04
CA PRO A 178 16.92 -6.74 -2.53
C PRO A 178 18.18 -6.20 -3.20
N GLY A 179 19.34 -6.79 -2.88
CA GLY A 179 20.57 -6.53 -3.63
C GLY A 179 20.51 -7.13 -5.04
N ASN A 180 19.76 -8.22 -5.19
CA ASN A 180 19.49 -8.91 -6.43
C ASN A 180 18.04 -9.40 -6.50
N ALA A 181 17.17 -8.57 -7.08
CA ALA A 181 15.74 -8.86 -7.21
C ALA A 181 15.41 -10.10 -8.07
N LYS A 182 16.40 -10.64 -8.81
CA LYS A 182 16.22 -11.84 -9.66
C LYS A 182 16.16 -13.13 -8.86
N VAL A 183 16.78 -13.16 -7.68
CA VAL A 183 16.85 -14.36 -6.83
C VAL A 183 16.18 -14.17 -5.48
N VAL A 184 15.98 -12.96 -4.97
CA VAL A 184 15.27 -12.75 -3.70
C VAL A 184 13.75 -12.89 -3.92
N HIS A 185 13.15 -13.97 -3.41
CA HIS A 185 11.72 -14.28 -3.62
C HIS A 185 10.82 -13.86 -2.46
N HIS A 186 11.25 -13.96 -1.21
CA HIS A 186 10.59 -13.26 -0.09
C HIS A 186 11.54 -13.15 1.08
N VAL A 187 11.24 -12.23 1.99
CA VAL A 187 12.03 -12.02 3.21
C VAL A 187 11.11 -11.89 4.41
N PHE A 188 11.47 -12.58 5.49
CA PHE A 188 10.92 -12.28 6.81
C PHE A 188 11.94 -11.49 7.62
N ILE A 189 11.46 -10.41 8.23
CA ILE A 189 12.27 -9.51 9.04
C ILE A 189 11.86 -9.69 10.49
N TYR A 190 12.85 -9.91 11.33
CA TYR A 190 12.69 -10.16 12.75
C TYR A 190 13.54 -9.20 13.59
N THR A 191 13.14 -8.98 14.84
CA THR A 191 14.04 -8.50 15.89
C THR A 191 14.59 -9.67 16.69
N CYS A 192 15.87 -9.65 17.04
CA CYS A 192 16.49 -10.52 18.04
C CYS A 192 17.10 -9.66 19.16
N GLU A 193 16.68 -9.86 20.41
CA GLU A 193 17.12 -9.02 21.54
C GLU A 193 18.18 -9.72 22.43
N ASP A 194 18.34 -11.03 22.33
CA ASP A 194 19.13 -11.83 23.27
C ASP A 194 20.45 -12.39 22.67
N GLY A 195 20.77 -12.03 21.43
CA GLY A 195 21.98 -12.50 20.73
C GLY A 195 21.95 -13.99 20.33
N SER A 196 20.78 -14.64 20.40
CA SER A 196 20.64 -16.03 19.97
C SER A 196 20.90 -16.22 18.48
N ALA A 197 20.57 -15.23 17.64
CA ALA A 197 20.86 -15.24 16.20
C ALA A 197 22.37 -15.15 15.92
N ASP A 198 23.11 -14.29 16.63
CA ASP A 198 24.59 -14.24 16.56
C ASP A 198 25.22 -15.56 16.98
N SER A 199 24.68 -16.18 18.03
CA SER A 199 25.16 -17.47 18.52
C SER A 199 24.95 -18.57 17.48
N MET A 200 23.83 -18.52 16.74
CA MET A 200 23.54 -19.43 15.63
C MET A 200 24.46 -19.18 14.44
N ASP A 201 24.64 -17.92 14.05
CA ASP A 201 25.55 -17.51 12.96
C ASP A 201 26.99 -17.97 13.23
N ALA A 202 27.45 -17.86 14.48
CA ALA A 202 28.77 -18.34 14.89
C ALA A 202 28.97 -19.88 14.80
N THR A 203 27.90 -20.66 14.57
CA THR A 203 28.00 -22.11 14.37
C THR A 203 28.32 -22.51 12.94
N THR A 204 28.17 -21.59 11.98
CA THR A 204 28.52 -21.78 10.56
C THR A 204 29.82 -21.06 10.23
N PRO A 205 30.67 -21.63 9.35
CA PRO A 205 31.87 -20.94 8.89
C PRO A 205 31.57 -19.85 7.85
N GLU A 206 30.41 -19.91 7.19
CA GLU A 206 29.91 -18.89 6.27
C GLU A 206 29.18 -17.74 6.99
N TYR A 207 29.06 -16.59 6.31
CA TYR A 207 28.24 -15.48 6.80
C TYR A 207 26.76 -15.80 6.62
N GLY A 208 26.01 -15.76 7.72
CA GLY A 208 24.64 -16.24 7.80
C GLY A 208 24.58 -17.75 8.05
N TYR A 209 23.36 -18.25 8.24
CA TYR A 209 23.11 -19.67 8.48
C TYR A 209 21.85 -20.15 7.76
N PRO A 210 21.81 -21.43 7.33
CA PRO A 210 20.62 -21.99 6.71
C PRO A 210 19.51 -22.10 7.76
N SER A 211 18.31 -21.67 7.41
CA SER A 211 17.16 -21.83 8.29
C SER A 211 15.91 -21.99 7.47
N PHE A 212 15.17 -23.06 7.73
CA PHE A 212 13.94 -23.40 7.03
C PHE A 212 12.75 -23.23 7.98
N GLY A 213 11.84 -22.31 7.68
CA GLY A 213 10.66 -22.04 8.50
C GLY A 213 10.89 -21.14 9.71
N GLY A 214 11.31 -19.89 9.49
CA GLY A 214 11.62 -18.91 10.54
C GLY A 214 13.13 -18.73 10.81
N ALA A 215 13.50 -18.08 11.91
CA ALA A 215 14.90 -17.68 12.15
C ALA A 215 15.82 -18.78 12.71
N GLY A 216 15.36 -20.04 12.80
CA GLY A 216 16.15 -21.19 13.24
C GLY A 216 15.74 -21.70 14.62
N GLU A 217 15.94 -22.99 14.88
CA GLU A 217 15.63 -23.59 16.18
C GLU A 217 16.52 -22.98 17.28
N GLY A 218 15.91 -22.57 18.39
CA GLY A 218 16.61 -21.92 19.50
C GLY A 218 16.94 -20.44 19.29
N VAL A 219 16.60 -19.87 18.13
CA VAL A 219 16.72 -18.43 17.87
C VAL A 219 15.44 -17.72 18.32
N ASN A 220 15.58 -16.84 19.30
CA ASN A 220 14.47 -16.11 19.91
C ASN A 220 14.25 -14.79 19.17
N VAL A 221 13.21 -14.77 18.34
CA VAL A 221 12.90 -13.66 17.46
C VAL A 221 11.44 -13.25 17.53
N ASN A 222 11.18 -11.97 17.26
CA ASN A 222 9.84 -11.46 16.99
C ASN A 222 9.72 -11.04 15.54
N PHE A 223 8.69 -11.54 14.85
CA PHE A 223 8.38 -11.14 13.48
C PHE A 223 7.87 -9.71 13.45
N ILE A 224 8.45 -8.86 12.59
CA ILE A 224 8.10 -7.44 12.53
C ILE A 224 7.70 -6.95 11.14
N SER A 225 8.19 -7.59 10.08
CA SER A 225 7.83 -7.22 8.71
C SER A 225 8.13 -8.35 7.73
N LEU A 226 7.60 -8.22 6.52
CA LEU A 226 7.89 -9.08 5.39
C LEU A 226 8.14 -8.27 4.13
N TYR A 227 8.82 -8.89 3.17
CA TYR A 227 8.95 -8.41 1.82
C TYR A 227 8.61 -9.53 0.84
N GLY A 228 7.92 -9.18 -0.24
CA GLY A 228 7.69 -10.03 -1.40
C GLY A 228 7.76 -9.22 -2.69
N PRO A 229 8.09 -9.86 -3.84
CA PRO A 229 8.01 -9.30 -5.18
C PRO A 229 6.73 -8.49 -5.41
N GLY A 230 6.88 -7.22 -5.80
CA GLY A 230 5.77 -6.33 -6.10
C GLY A 230 5.01 -5.78 -4.88
N MET A 231 5.43 -6.11 -3.66
CA MET A 231 4.94 -5.47 -2.44
C MET A 231 5.45 -4.03 -2.38
N GLN A 232 4.53 -3.09 -2.14
CA GLN A 232 4.87 -1.69 -1.95
C GLN A 232 5.29 -1.46 -0.49
N THR A 233 6.28 -0.61 -0.28
CA THR A 233 6.67 -0.19 1.06
C THR A 233 5.91 1.07 1.45
N ARG A 234 5.57 1.21 2.74
CA ARG A 234 4.88 2.38 3.28
C ARG A 234 5.26 2.64 4.73
N PHE A 235 4.99 3.87 5.16
CA PHE A 235 4.94 4.18 6.58
C PHE A 235 3.79 3.41 7.25
N TYR A 236 4.03 3.01 8.50
CA TYR A 236 2.95 2.58 9.38
C TYR A 236 1.97 3.75 9.59
N PRO A 237 0.72 3.48 10.02
CA PRO A 237 -0.23 4.53 10.38
C PRO A 237 0.40 5.58 11.30
N GLU A 238 0.02 6.85 11.14
CA GLU A 238 0.57 7.96 11.91
C GLU A 238 0.50 7.69 13.42
N GLY A 239 1.58 8.02 14.14
CA GLY A 239 1.67 7.75 15.58
C GLY A 239 1.77 6.27 15.95
N SER A 240 2.02 5.38 14.98
CA SER A 240 2.24 3.96 15.22
C SER A 240 3.58 3.48 14.68
N GLY A 241 4.05 2.35 15.20
CA GLY A 241 5.29 1.75 14.73
C GLY A 241 5.77 0.59 15.58
N ILE A 242 7.04 0.24 15.39
CA ILE A 242 7.73 -0.80 16.16
C ILE A 242 8.75 -0.13 17.08
N LYS A 243 8.85 -0.61 18.31
CA LYS A 243 9.90 -0.17 19.23
C LYS A 243 11.09 -1.11 19.14
N LEU A 244 12.23 -0.60 18.68
CA LEU A 244 13.51 -1.31 18.74
C LEU A 244 14.23 -0.92 20.03
N LYS A 245 14.66 -1.91 20.80
CA LYS A 245 15.44 -1.64 22.02
C LYS A 245 16.90 -1.39 21.68
N ALA A 246 17.60 -0.74 22.59
CA ALA A 246 19.06 -0.67 22.53
C ALA A 246 19.67 -2.08 22.40
N GLY A 247 20.62 -2.25 21.48
CA GLY A 247 21.31 -3.51 21.23
C GLY A 247 20.48 -4.61 20.53
N THR A 248 19.25 -4.34 20.11
CA THR A 248 18.48 -5.28 19.29
C THR A 248 19.11 -5.46 17.92
N ASP A 249 19.21 -6.69 17.43
CA ASP A 249 19.60 -6.99 16.06
C ASP A 249 18.38 -7.22 15.17
N ILE A 250 18.55 -6.95 13.88
CA ILE A 250 17.58 -7.32 12.86
C ILE A 250 18.06 -8.62 12.21
N VAL A 251 17.20 -9.63 12.17
CA VAL A 251 17.46 -10.87 11.45
C VAL A 251 16.58 -10.89 10.21
N ILE A 252 17.19 -11.06 9.04
CA ILE A 252 16.46 -11.26 7.79
C ILE A 252 16.58 -12.73 7.38
N GLN A 253 15.45 -13.42 7.22
CA GLN A 253 15.39 -14.71 6.54
C GLN A 253 15.04 -14.48 5.09
N ILE A 254 15.99 -14.73 4.19
CA ILE A 254 15.77 -14.64 2.75
C ILE A 254 15.46 -16.02 2.19
N HIS A 255 14.35 -16.12 1.47
CA HIS A 255 14.09 -17.21 0.54
C HIS A 255 14.59 -16.81 -0.85
N TYR A 256 15.64 -17.51 -1.31
CA TYR A 256 16.16 -17.38 -2.66
C TYR A 256 15.47 -18.37 -3.60
N ALA A 257 14.97 -17.85 -4.72
CA ALA A 257 14.40 -18.63 -5.80
C ALA A 257 15.48 -19.52 -6.47
N PRO A 258 15.08 -20.65 -7.08
CA PRO A 258 15.99 -21.55 -7.78
C PRO A 258 16.74 -20.85 -8.92
N THR A 259 18.05 -21.01 -8.96
CA THR A 259 18.89 -20.53 -10.07
C THR A 259 19.82 -21.63 -10.60
N THR A 260 20.08 -21.60 -11.91
CA THR A 260 21.03 -22.49 -12.60
C THR A 260 22.38 -21.82 -12.86
N ILE A 261 22.50 -20.53 -12.54
CA ILE A 261 23.72 -19.74 -12.66
C ILE A 261 24.05 -19.10 -11.30
N PRO A 262 25.33 -18.97 -10.92
CA PRO A 262 25.69 -18.29 -9.68
C PRO A 262 25.12 -16.87 -9.68
N GLN A 263 24.54 -16.46 -8.56
CA GLN A 263 23.95 -15.14 -8.37
C GLN A 263 24.44 -14.62 -7.02
N ASP A 264 24.92 -13.39 -6.97
CA ASP A 264 25.29 -12.76 -5.70
C ASP A 264 24.16 -11.84 -5.25
N ASP A 265 23.89 -11.82 -3.96
CA ASP A 265 22.98 -10.89 -3.31
C ASP A 265 23.67 -10.17 -2.15
N GLN A 266 23.36 -8.89 -1.98
CA GLN A 266 23.77 -8.13 -0.81
C GLN A 266 22.66 -7.16 -0.42
N SER A 267 21.57 -7.73 0.06
CA SER A 267 20.38 -7.00 0.47
C SER A 267 20.59 -6.13 1.71
N TYR A 268 19.68 -5.16 1.89
CA TYR A 268 19.68 -4.24 3.02
C TYR A 268 18.28 -3.84 3.46
N VAL A 269 18.18 -3.31 4.67
CA VAL A 269 16.97 -2.77 5.28
C VAL A 269 17.18 -1.29 5.58
N ASN A 270 16.38 -0.45 4.94
CA ASN A 270 16.23 0.96 5.26
C ASN A 270 15.31 1.09 6.48
N VAL A 271 15.74 1.86 7.47
CA VAL A 271 15.01 2.10 8.72
C VAL A 271 14.67 3.59 8.82
N PHE A 272 13.40 3.87 9.13
CA PHE A 272 12.88 5.22 9.33
C PHE A 272 12.42 5.36 10.77
N TYR A 273 13.02 6.28 11.51
CA TYR A 273 12.71 6.51 12.91
C TYR A 273 11.55 7.49 13.10
N GLU A 274 10.86 7.30 14.21
CA GLU A 274 9.81 8.19 14.72
C GLU A 274 10.37 8.95 15.92
N ASP A 275 10.35 10.28 15.82
CA ASP A 275 10.83 11.17 16.89
C ASP A 275 9.80 11.27 18.02
N ASN A 276 8.52 11.00 17.73
CA ASN A 276 7.49 10.92 18.75
C ASN A 276 7.84 9.79 19.74
N PRO A 277 8.07 10.10 21.03
CA PRO A 277 8.39 9.08 22.03
C PRO A 277 7.21 8.12 22.30
N GLU A 278 5.98 8.57 22.04
CA GLU A 278 4.75 7.81 22.25
C GLU A 278 4.22 7.32 20.90
N ILE A 279 4.39 6.02 20.65
CA ILE A 279 3.81 5.34 19.49
C ILE A 279 2.89 4.21 19.93
N ARG A 280 1.86 3.95 19.14
CA ARG A 280 1.05 2.73 19.22
C ARG A 280 1.81 1.58 18.58
N SER A 281 1.97 0.48 19.31
CA SER A 281 2.73 -0.66 18.80
C SER A 281 1.96 -1.39 17.68
N VAL A 282 2.58 -1.48 16.51
CA VAL A 282 2.13 -2.35 15.42
C VAL A 282 2.34 -3.81 15.81
N LYS A 283 1.29 -4.62 15.64
CA LYS A 283 1.29 -6.06 15.88
C LYS A 283 1.05 -6.80 14.57
N GLY A 284 2.02 -7.60 14.14
CA GLY A 284 1.81 -8.60 13.11
C GLY A 284 1.21 -9.87 13.71
N LYS A 285 -0.03 -10.20 13.36
CA LYS A 285 -0.70 -11.46 13.75
C LYS A 285 -0.62 -12.46 12.60
N ARG A 286 -0.02 -13.61 12.87
CA ARG A 286 -0.05 -14.78 11.98
C ARG A 286 -1.13 -15.75 12.47
N VAL A 287 -2.05 -16.12 11.60
CA VAL A 287 -3.02 -17.20 11.82
C VAL A 287 -2.71 -18.31 10.81
N GLY A 288 -2.71 -19.56 11.27
CA GLY A 288 -2.23 -20.70 10.50
C GLY A 288 -3.13 -21.93 10.60
N GLU A 289 -2.61 -23.04 10.11
CA GLU A 289 -3.23 -24.36 10.05
C GLU A 289 -3.74 -24.89 11.40
N ASN A 290 -3.15 -24.45 12.52
CA ASN A 290 -3.59 -24.82 13.87
C ASN A 290 -4.98 -24.31 14.25
N TYR A 291 -5.56 -23.41 13.44
CA TYR A 291 -6.91 -22.86 13.63
C TYR A 291 -7.95 -23.50 12.68
N ILE A 292 -7.53 -24.46 11.85
CA ILE A 292 -8.45 -25.18 10.97
C ILE A 292 -9.44 -25.98 11.81
N THR A 293 -10.73 -25.83 11.52
CA THR A 293 -11.80 -26.47 12.29
C THR A 293 -11.95 -27.93 11.90
N GLU A 294 -12.20 -28.22 10.63
CA GLU A 294 -12.16 -29.56 10.01
C GLU A 294 -12.07 -29.41 8.46
N PRO A 295 -11.55 -30.41 7.71
CA PRO A 295 -10.80 -31.57 8.18
C PRO A 295 -9.35 -31.21 8.56
N VAL A 296 -8.61 -32.15 9.17
CA VAL A 296 -7.16 -32.05 9.36
C VAL A 296 -6.47 -31.61 8.06
N PHE A 297 -5.55 -30.65 8.15
CA PHE A 297 -4.84 -30.09 6.99
C PHE A 297 -3.93 -31.12 6.31
N PHE A 298 -4.50 -31.86 5.36
CA PHE A 298 -3.83 -32.89 4.59
C PHE A 298 -4.52 -33.09 3.24
N ILE A 299 -3.85 -32.71 2.16
CA ILE A 299 -4.39 -32.68 0.81
C ILE A 299 -4.05 -34.00 0.10
N LEU A 300 -5.03 -34.88 0.00
CA LEU A 300 -4.88 -36.15 -0.70
C LEU A 300 -4.59 -35.94 -2.19
N LYS A 301 -3.77 -36.83 -2.77
CA LYS A 301 -3.52 -36.85 -4.21
C LYS A 301 -4.82 -36.98 -5.00
N ASP A 302 -4.86 -36.37 -6.18
CA ASP A 302 -6.00 -36.37 -7.11
C ASP A 302 -7.30 -35.80 -6.49
N LYS A 303 -7.17 -34.91 -5.50
CA LYS A 303 -8.28 -34.21 -4.86
C LYS A 303 -8.14 -32.70 -4.93
N VAL A 304 -9.29 -32.05 -4.98
CA VAL A 304 -9.46 -30.64 -4.67
C VAL A 304 -10.12 -30.58 -3.30
N LEU A 305 -9.53 -29.85 -2.36
CA LEU A 305 -10.04 -29.71 -0.99
C LEU A 305 -10.12 -28.24 -0.60
N THR A 306 -11.06 -27.93 0.27
CA THR A 306 -11.25 -26.61 0.86
C THR A 306 -11.19 -26.76 2.38
N PHE A 307 -10.46 -25.86 3.04
CA PHE A 307 -10.29 -25.84 4.49
C PHE A 307 -10.83 -24.54 5.08
N HIS A 308 -11.40 -24.66 6.27
CA HIS A 308 -11.96 -23.54 7.02
C HIS A 308 -11.20 -23.33 8.32
N SER A 309 -11.00 -22.08 8.72
CA SER A 309 -10.39 -21.74 10.01
C SER A 309 -11.19 -20.66 10.71
N GLU A 310 -11.13 -20.68 12.04
CA GLU A 310 -11.77 -19.70 12.91
C GLU A 310 -10.75 -19.17 13.92
N PHE A 311 -10.66 -17.86 14.06
CA PHE A 311 -9.78 -17.21 15.04
C PHE A 311 -10.49 -16.05 15.74
N GLU A 312 -10.66 -16.15 17.07
CA GLU A 312 -11.31 -15.11 17.87
C GLU A 312 -10.30 -14.05 18.36
N LEU A 313 -10.66 -12.77 18.23
CA LEU A 313 -9.87 -11.65 18.74
C LEU A 313 -10.03 -11.44 20.25
N ASP A 314 -8.91 -11.30 20.95
CA ASP A 314 -8.86 -11.11 22.40
C ASP A 314 -9.12 -9.68 22.88
N THR A 315 -9.03 -8.71 21.96
CA THR A 315 -9.07 -7.26 22.19
C THR A 315 -9.64 -6.58 20.94
N THR A 316 -10.13 -5.33 21.09
CA THR A 316 -10.52 -4.50 19.95
C THR A 316 -9.29 -3.97 19.23
N TYR A 317 -9.21 -4.20 17.92
CA TYR A 317 -8.09 -3.79 17.08
C TYR A 317 -8.54 -2.91 15.91
N SER A 318 -7.66 -2.03 15.48
CA SER A 318 -7.72 -1.31 14.21
C SER A 318 -6.77 -2.02 13.25
N MET A 319 -7.32 -2.74 12.29
CA MET A 319 -6.55 -3.47 11.28
C MET A 319 -6.30 -2.59 10.07
N PHE A 320 -5.07 -2.59 9.57
CA PHE A 320 -4.68 -1.77 8.42
C PHE A 320 -4.04 -2.54 7.28
N ALA A 321 -3.75 -3.84 7.46
CA ALA A 321 -3.30 -4.69 6.38
C ALA A 321 -3.67 -6.17 6.58
N ILE A 322 -3.83 -6.90 5.49
CA ILE A 322 -4.08 -8.35 5.47
C ILE A 322 -3.32 -9.03 4.32
N GLY A 323 -2.81 -10.25 4.54
CA GLY A 323 -2.06 -10.99 3.53
C GLY A 323 -2.36 -12.49 3.60
N PRO A 324 -3.16 -13.05 2.68
CA PRO A 324 -3.34 -14.50 2.57
C PRO A 324 -2.09 -15.21 2.02
N HIS A 325 -1.89 -16.49 2.37
CA HIS A 325 -0.73 -17.28 1.96
C HIS A 325 -1.06 -18.77 1.76
N GLN A 326 -0.68 -19.30 0.58
CA GLN A 326 -0.72 -20.71 0.19
C GLN A 326 0.50 -21.04 -0.68
N HIS A 327 0.85 -22.31 -0.88
CA HIS A 327 1.89 -22.71 -1.82
C HIS A 327 1.33 -23.02 -3.22
N LEU A 328 1.96 -23.94 -3.95
CA LEU A 328 1.74 -24.21 -5.37
C LEU A 328 0.40 -24.88 -5.69
N LEU A 329 -0.21 -25.58 -4.73
CA LEU A 329 -1.53 -26.20 -4.87
C LEU A 329 -2.66 -25.22 -4.58
N GLY A 330 -2.39 -24.07 -3.95
CA GLY A 330 -3.38 -23.04 -3.66
C GLY A 330 -4.16 -22.58 -4.90
N LYS A 331 -5.46 -22.32 -4.72
CA LYS A 331 -6.38 -21.87 -5.78
C LYS A 331 -7.18 -20.64 -5.41
N SER A 332 -7.66 -20.56 -4.19
CA SER A 332 -8.38 -19.40 -3.70
C SER A 332 -8.27 -19.27 -2.19
N PHE A 333 -8.37 -18.03 -1.69
CA PHE A 333 -8.37 -17.73 -0.27
C PHE A 333 -9.36 -16.59 0.02
N LYS A 334 -10.32 -16.84 0.90
CA LYS A 334 -11.33 -15.87 1.32
C LYS A 334 -11.28 -15.67 2.82
N ILE A 335 -11.41 -14.42 3.27
CA ILE A 335 -11.33 -14.01 4.68
C ILE A 335 -12.43 -12.98 4.95
N TRP A 336 -13.21 -13.21 6.00
CA TRP A 336 -14.18 -12.25 6.54
C TRP A 336 -14.14 -12.25 8.06
N ALA A 337 -14.66 -11.18 8.66
CA ALA A 337 -14.87 -11.09 10.09
C ALA A 337 -16.36 -11.19 10.41
N VAL A 338 -16.71 -11.87 11.49
CA VAL A 338 -18.04 -11.87 12.11
C VAL A 338 -17.93 -11.19 13.46
N THR A 339 -18.54 -10.02 13.60
CA THR A 339 -18.49 -9.24 14.85
C THR A 339 -19.36 -9.90 15.93
N PRO A 340 -19.21 -9.53 17.21
CA PRO A 340 -20.11 -9.98 18.28
C PRO A 340 -21.59 -9.68 18.02
N ASP A 341 -21.87 -8.60 17.28
CA ASP A 341 -23.21 -8.19 16.87
C ASP A 341 -23.73 -8.95 15.63
N GLN A 342 -22.98 -9.96 15.15
CA GLN A 342 -23.28 -10.80 13.99
C GLN A 342 -23.19 -10.09 12.64
N ASP A 343 -22.52 -8.95 12.57
CA ASP A 343 -22.21 -8.29 11.29
C ASP A 343 -21.06 -9.00 10.59
N SER A 344 -21.18 -9.18 9.27
CA SER A 344 -20.12 -9.74 8.44
C SER A 344 -19.36 -8.63 7.71
N ILE A 345 -18.04 -8.56 7.94
CA ILE A 345 -17.14 -7.60 7.32
C ILE A 345 -16.25 -8.36 6.31
N PRO A 346 -16.35 -8.08 4.99
CA PRO A 346 -15.43 -8.69 4.02
C PRO A 346 -14.01 -8.15 4.25
N LEU A 347 -13.03 -9.02 4.40
CA LEU A 347 -11.64 -8.61 4.68
C LEU A 347 -10.72 -8.76 3.46
N CYS A 348 -10.71 -9.92 2.82
CA CYS A 348 -9.93 -10.15 1.60
C CYS A 348 -10.45 -11.37 0.85
N TYR A 349 -10.43 -11.33 -0.48
CA TYR A 349 -10.71 -12.49 -1.30
C TYR A 349 -9.75 -12.55 -2.49
N ILE A 350 -9.04 -13.66 -2.63
CA ILE A 350 -8.21 -14.00 -3.78
C ILE A 350 -8.92 -15.15 -4.51
N PRO A 351 -9.63 -14.90 -5.63
CA PRO A 351 -10.33 -15.94 -6.38
C PRO A 351 -9.40 -16.81 -7.22
N GLN A 352 -8.21 -16.32 -7.54
CA GLN A 352 -7.21 -16.99 -8.36
C GLN A 352 -5.83 -16.80 -7.72
N TRP A 353 -5.50 -17.70 -6.81
CA TRP A 353 -4.20 -17.73 -6.14
C TRP A 353 -3.07 -17.95 -7.16
N ASP A 354 -1.99 -17.22 -6.98
CA ASP A 354 -0.76 -17.37 -7.73
C ASP A 354 0.42 -17.31 -6.74
N PHE A 355 1.09 -18.44 -6.55
CA PHE A 355 2.20 -18.57 -5.60
C PHE A 355 3.32 -17.54 -5.81
N ARG A 356 3.47 -17.01 -7.03
CA ARG A 356 4.49 -16.00 -7.35
C ARG A 356 4.17 -14.62 -6.76
N TRP A 357 2.93 -14.37 -6.34
CA TRP A 357 2.45 -13.07 -5.90
C TRP A 357 1.80 -13.16 -4.52
N GLN A 358 2.64 -13.08 -3.49
CA GLN A 358 2.27 -13.14 -2.08
C GLN A 358 2.31 -11.74 -1.47
N LEU A 359 1.26 -10.95 -1.72
CA LEU A 359 1.20 -9.55 -1.31
C LEU A 359 0.54 -9.37 0.07
N LEU A 360 0.99 -8.34 0.77
CA LEU A 360 0.24 -7.73 1.86
C LEU A 360 -0.61 -6.59 1.29
N TYR A 361 -1.92 -6.64 1.50
CA TYR A 361 -2.88 -5.65 1.03
C TYR A 361 -3.21 -4.66 2.15
N PHE A 362 -3.09 -3.37 1.87
CA PHE A 362 -3.34 -2.31 2.85
C PHE A 362 -4.70 -1.66 2.60
N TYR A 363 -5.48 -1.46 3.65
CA TYR A 363 -6.82 -0.89 3.54
C TYR A 363 -6.77 0.63 3.34
N ASN A 364 -7.81 1.20 2.74
CA ASN A 364 -7.96 2.66 2.58
C ASN A 364 -8.20 3.38 3.91
N ASN A 365 -8.75 2.67 4.89
CA ASN A 365 -9.04 3.13 6.25
C ASN A 365 -8.78 1.98 7.22
N PHE A 366 -8.75 2.23 8.52
CA PHE A 366 -8.75 1.12 9.48
C PHE A 366 -10.04 0.28 9.37
N ILE A 367 -9.89 -1.03 9.46
CA ILE A 367 -10.99 -1.94 9.74
C ILE A 367 -11.05 -2.14 11.25
N ILE A 368 -12.10 -1.60 11.88
CA ILE A 368 -12.30 -1.71 13.33
C ILE A 368 -12.93 -3.06 13.64
N LEU A 369 -12.21 -3.87 14.42
CA LEU A 369 -12.63 -5.22 14.79
C LEU A 369 -12.81 -5.28 16.32
N PRO A 370 -14.06 -5.29 16.82
CA PRO A 370 -14.34 -5.45 18.24
C PRO A 370 -13.71 -6.71 18.84
N LYS A 371 -13.37 -6.67 20.14
CA LYS A 371 -13.06 -7.87 20.91
C LYS A 371 -14.18 -8.92 20.75
N GLY A 372 -13.81 -10.19 20.59
CA GLY A 372 -14.75 -11.28 20.36
C GLY A 372 -15.19 -11.44 18.90
N THR A 373 -14.71 -10.58 17.99
CA THR A 373 -14.85 -10.81 16.54
C THR A 373 -14.18 -12.13 16.17
N LEU A 374 -14.89 -12.96 15.40
CA LEU A 374 -14.36 -14.17 14.78
C LEU A 374 -13.85 -13.84 13.38
N ILE A 375 -12.58 -14.16 13.11
CA ILE A 375 -12.01 -14.13 11.77
C ILE A 375 -12.19 -15.51 11.16
N GLU A 376 -13.01 -15.58 10.12
CA GLU A 376 -13.34 -16.79 9.40
C GLU A 376 -12.67 -16.79 8.03
N THR A 377 -12.21 -17.98 7.63
CA THR A 377 -11.52 -18.14 6.36
C THR A 377 -11.90 -19.41 5.62
N GLU A 378 -11.80 -19.36 4.30
CA GLU A 378 -11.96 -20.49 3.39
C GLU A 378 -10.80 -20.49 2.39
N ALA A 379 -10.04 -21.58 2.30
CA ALA A 379 -8.96 -21.69 1.31
C ALA A 379 -9.03 -23.02 0.56
N THR A 380 -8.94 -22.95 -0.77
CA THR A 380 -9.05 -24.11 -1.68
C THR A 380 -7.69 -24.47 -2.28
N TYR A 381 -7.45 -25.78 -2.41
CA TYR A 381 -6.23 -26.38 -2.94
C TYR A 381 -6.57 -27.45 -3.98
N ASP A 382 -5.80 -27.52 -5.07
CA ASP A 382 -5.98 -28.49 -6.16
C ASP A 382 -4.72 -29.34 -6.32
N ASN A 383 -4.80 -30.58 -5.81
CA ASN A 383 -3.75 -31.59 -5.91
C ASN A 383 -4.04 -32.62 -7.00
N THR A 384 -4.63 -32.19 -8.12
CA THR A 384 -4.87 -33.04 -9.29
C THR A 384 -3.75 -32.92 -10.32
N SER A 385 -3.69 -33.87 -11.25
CA SER A 385 -2.79 -33.81 -12.42
C SER A 385 -3.13 -32.70 -13.41
N ASN A 386 -4.31 -32.07 -13.28
CA ASN A 386 -4.72 -30.95 -14.12
C ASN A 386 -4.19 -29.61 -13.60
N ASN A 387 -3.68 -29.55 -12.37
CA ASN A 387 -3.06 -28.34 -11.85
C ASN A 387 -1.64 -28.20 -12.44
N PRO A 388 -1.38 -27.23 -13.34
CA PRO A 388 -0.06 -27.06 -13.95
C PRO A 388 1.02 -26.64 -12.94
N ASN A 389 0.61 -26.12 -11.78
CA ASN A 389 1.52 -25.73 -10.70
C ASN A 389 1.81 -26.89 -9.75
N ASN A 390 1.19 -28.07 -9.91
CA ASN A 390 1.45 -29.19 -9.01
C ASN A 390 2.94 -29.60 -9.11
N PRO A 391 3.71 -29.50 -8.02
CA PRO A 391 5.13 -29.83 -8.06
C PRO A 391 5.40 -31.33 -8.19
N ASN A 392 4.37 -32.17 -8.05
CA ASN A 392 4.48 -33.62 -8.11
C ASN A 392 3.81 -34.17 -9.37
N ASN A 393 4.58 -34.91 -10.17
CA ASN A 393 4.04 -35.68 -11.29
C ASN A 393 4.52 -37.15 -11.21
N PRO A 394 3.63 -38.11 -10.87
CA PRO A 394 2.20 -37.94 -10.57
C PRO A 394 1.94 -37.26 -9.22
N PRO A 395 0.71 -36.74 -8.96
CA PRO A 395 0.34 -36.16 -7.68
C PRO A 395 0.59 -37.08 -6.48
N LYS A 396 0.98 -36.49 -5.35
CA LYS A 396 1.24 -37.17 -4.07
C LYS A 396 0.40 -36.52 -2.97
N ASN A 397 0.20 -37.21 -1.86
CA ASN A 397 -0.41 -36.58 -0.69
C ASN A 397 0.52 -35.48 -0.17
N VAL A 398 -0.04 -34.31 0.14
CA VAL A 398 0.69 -33.13 0.61
C VAL A 398 0.10 -32.67 1.93
N GLY A 399 0.95 -32.38 2.91
CA GLY A 399 0.54 -31.85 4.21
C GLY A 399 1.17 -30.48 4.46
N TYR A 400 1.10 -30.03 5.72
CA TYR A 400 1.81 -28.84 6.14
C TYR A 400 3.32 -28.98 5.95
N GLY A 401 3.96 -27.94 5.42
CA GLY A 401 5.41 -27.80 5.41
C GLY A 401 5.86 -26.46 4.85
N GLU A 402 7.14 -26.15 5.06
CA GLU A 402 7.71 -24.86 4.66
C GLU A 402 8.26 -24.89 3.22
N SER A 403 8.32 -26.06 2.59
CA SER A 403 8.80 -26.22 1.22
C SER A 403 7.74 -25.76 0.23
N SER A 404 8.16 -25.21 -0.91
CA SER A 404 7.28 -25.01 -2.07
C SER A 404 6.60 -26.30 -2.53
N PHE A 405 7.14 -27.48 -2.18
CA PHE A 405 6.57 -28.80 -2.47
C PHE A 405 5.58 -29.32 -1.41
N ASP A 406 5.56 -28.69 -0.24
CA ASP A 406 4.54 -28.87 0.80
C ASP A 406 3.47 -27.78 0.67
N GLU A 407 2.51 -27.71 1.60
CA GLU A 407 1.49 -26.66 1.62
C GLU A 407 1.40 -25.89 2.93
N MET A 408 0.81 -24.69 2.84
CA MET A 408 0.50 -23.86 3.98
C MET A 408 -0.91 -23.30 3.90
N TYR A 409 -1.54 -23.20 5.07
CA TYR A 409 -2.75 -22.42 5.29
C TYR A 409 -2.38 -21.27 6.23
N LYS A 410 -2.11 -20.08 5.70
CA LYS A 410 -1.74 -18.93 6.55
C LYS A 410 -2.39 -17.65 6.07
N TYR A 411 -2.63 -16.74 7.00
CA TYR A 411 -2.84 -15.34 6.69
C TYR A 411 -2.22 -14.45 7.76
N PHE A 412 -1.85 -13.25 7.35
CA PHE A 412 -1.20 -12.24 8.18
C PHE A 412 -2.14 -11.05 8.32
N MET A 413 -2.19 -10.45 9.52
CA MET A 413 -2.90 -9.21 9.79
C MET A 413 -1.96 -8.24 10.48
N ASN A 414 -1.94 -6.98 10.04
CA ASN A 414 -1.28 -5.91 10.78
C ASN A 414 -2.31 -5.09 11.55
N LEU A 415 -2.10 -5.02 12.86
CA LEU A 415 -3.05 -4.51 13.85
C LEU A 415 -2.41 -3.46 14.75
N ILE A 416 -3.20 -2.52 15.23
CA ILE A 416 -2.89 -1.70 16.40
C ILE A 416 -4.07 -1.77 17.37
N VAL A 417 -3.82 -1.64 18.68
CA VAL A 417 -4.91 -1.61 19.67
C VAL A 417 -5.78 -0.39 19.40
N TYR A 418 -7.09 -0.58 19.25
CA TYR A 418 -8.04 0.47 18.89
C TYR A 418 -7.99 1.67 19.84
N GLN A 419 -8.15 2.86 19.27
CA GLN A 419 -8.42 4.10 19.99
C GLN A 419 -9.57 4.86 19.29
N PRO A 420 -10.43 5.58 20.05
CA PRO A 420 -11.44 6.46 19.47
C PRO A 420 -10.85 7.43 18.44
N GLY A 421 -11.53 7.59 17.30
CA GLY A 421 -11.04 8.37 16.16
C GLY A 421 -10.33 7.55 15.09
N ASP A 422 -10.00 6.28 15.33
CA ASP A 422 -9.45 5.41 14.27
C ASP A 422 -10.44 5.20 13.11
N GLU A 423 -11.75 5.25 13.40
CA GLU A 423 -12.82 5.21 12.41
C GLU A 423 -12.77 6.35 11.38
N ASP A 424 -12.11 7.47 11.72
CA ASP A 424 -12.01 8.67 10.90
C ASP A 424 -10.68 8.76 10.12
N VAL A 425 -9.77 7.80 10.33
CA VAL A 425 -8.45 7.80 9.68
C VAL A 425 -8.55 7.23 8.26
N VAL A 426 -8.24 8.09 7.29
CA VAL A 426 -8.14 7.75 5.87
C VAL A 426 -6.67 7.73 5.47
N PHE A 427 -6.20 6.60 4.96
CA PHE A 427 -4.84 6.43 4.42
C PHE A 427 -4.75 6.74 2.93
N ASP A 428 -5.88 6.67 2.23
CA ASP A 428 -5.95 6.95 0.80
C ASP A 428 -5.73 8.44 0.54
N THR A 429 -4.59 8.75 -0.07
CA THR A 429 -4.25 10.10 -0.52
C THR A 429 -4.62 10.34 -1.98
N SER A 430 -5.14 9.33 -2.68
CA SER A 430 -5.59 9.48 -4.06
C SER A 430 -6.80 10.41 -4.07
N TRP A 431 -6.69 11.48 -4.86
CA TRP A 431 -7.74 12.48 -4.98
C TRP A 431 -8.92 11.84 -5.71
N HIS A 432 -9.96 11.42 -4.99
CA HIS A 432 -11.18 10.95 -5.63
C HIS A 432 -11.86 12.13 -6.35
N PRO A 433 -12.02 12.09 -7.69
CA PRO A 433 -12.78 13.10 -8.44
C PRO A 433 -14.28 12.85 -8.31
N VAL A 434 -14.72 12.01 -7.37
CA VAL A 434 -16.08 12.07 -6.85
C VAL A 434 -16.14 13.39 -6.14
N GLY A 435 -16.50 14.43 -6.90
CA GLY A 435 -16.60 15.78 -6.39
C GLY A 435 -17.26 15.67 -5.03
N VAL A 436 -16.55 16.10 -3.99
CA VAL A 436 -17.13 16.29 -2.67
C VAL A 436 -18.46 16.98 -2.98
N PRO A 437 -19.63 16.32 -2.78
CA PRO A 437 -20.88 16.98 -3.06
C PRO A 437 -20.76 18.29 -2.32
N ALA A 438 -20.90 19.41 -3.03
CA ALA A 438 -20.63 20.72 -2.47
C ALA A 438 -21.25 20.71 -1.07
N VAL A 439 -20.41 20.76 -0.04
CA VAL A 439 -20.92 20.71 1.32
C VAL A 439 -21.60 22.06 1.46
N GLU A 440 -22.90 22.11 1.14
CA GLU A 440 -23.73 23.27 1.39
C GLU A 440 -23.72 23.47 2.91
N GLY A 441 -22.80 24.32 3.37
CA GLY A 441 -22.56 24.54 4.79
C GLY A 441 -21.09 24.65 5.20
N LEU A 442 -20.11 24.22 4.38
CA LEU A 442 -18.71 24.62 4.60
C LEU A 442 -18.50 25.99 3.99
N VAL A 443 -18.25 26.95 4.87
CA VAL A 443 -18.46 28.36 4.57
C VAL A 443 -17.38 28.86 3.61
N SER A 444 -17.75 29.12 2.36
CA SER A 444 -16.89 29.65 1.30
C SER A 444 -16.58 31.15 1.44
N THR A 445 -17.00 31.77 2.55
CA THR A 445 -16.73 33.17 2.90
C THR A 445 -15.81 33.23 4.10
N PRO A 446 -14.96 34.27 4.22
CA PRO A 446 -14.22 34.54 5.45
C PRO A 446 -15.13 34.47 6.68
N GLN A 447 -14.73 33.68 7.67
CA GLN A 447 -15.46 33.55 8.93
C GLN A 447 -14.56 33.89 10.10
N LEU A 448 -15.16 34.53 11.10
CA LEU A 448 -14.55 34.63 12.41
C LEU A 448 -15.41 33.84 13.39
N TYR A 449 -14.76 32.97 14.15
CA TYR A 449 -15.41 32.21 15.21
C TYR A 449 -15.46 33.02 16.51
N ALA A 450 -16.45 32.70 17.35
CA ALA A 450 -16.60 33.35 18.64
C ALA A 450 -15.32 33.17 19.50
N PRO A 451 -14.90 34.20 20.24
CA PRO A 451 -13.76 34.09 21.16
C PRO A 451 -14.01 33.04 22.25
N ILE A 452 -12.98 32.28 22.62
CA ILE A 452 -13.05 31.29 23.68
C ILE A 452 -11.86 31.43 24.64
N PRO A 453 -12.08 31.50 25.98
CA PRO A 453 -13.38 31.64 26.63
C PRO A 453 -14.01 33.04 26.39
N ASN A 454 -15.33 33.12 26.43
CA ASN A 454 -16.09 34.37 26.45
C ASN A 454 -17.26 34.23 27.45
N PRO A 455 -17.27 34.98 28.57
CA PRO A 455 -16.31 36.02 28.95
C PRO A 455 -14.94 35.45 29.36
N ALA A 456 -13.86 36.12 28.99
CA ALA A 456 -12.50 35.81 29.42
C ALA A 456 -12.06 36.71 30.58
N THR A 457 -11.26 36.16 31.51
CA THR A 457 -10.68 36.91 32.63
C THR A 457 -9.18 37.16 32.50
N SER A 458 -8.47 36.40 31.66
CA SER A 458 -7.03 36.51 31.44
C SER A 458 -6.65 36.49 29.96
N ASN A 459 -7.02 35.42 29.25
CA ASN A 459 -6.74 35.23 27.82
C ASN A 459 -8.02 34.80 27.08
N THR A 460 -8.12 35.16 25.80
CA THR A 460 -9.14 34.64 24.88
C THR A 460 -8.50 34.32 23.52
N VAL A 461 -8.97 33.26 22.87
CA VAL A 461 -8.48 32.78 21.57
C VAL A 461 -9.49 33.14 20.49
N PHE A 462 -9.00 33.71 19.39
CA PHE A 462 -9.78 34.00 18.20
C PHE A 462 -9.37 33.05 17.09
N ASN A 463 -10.33 32.27 16.59
CA ASN A 463 -10.14 31.46 15.41
C ASN A 463 -10.85 32.15 14.23
N TYR A 464 -10.27 32.03 13.04
CA TYR A 464 -10.89 32.50 11.81
C TYR A 464 -10.60 31.54 10.65
N TYR A 465 -11.45 31.58 9.64
CA TYR A 465 -11.27 30.87 8.38
C TYR A 465 -11.16 31.88 7.24
N LEU A 466 -10.18 31.67 6.36
CA LEU A 466 -10.04 32.37 5.09
C LEU A 466 -10.06 31.35 3.94
N PRO A 467 -10.96 31.49 2.95
CA PRO A 467 -11.00 30.59 1.79
C PRO A 467 -9.86 30.83 0.79
N VAL A 468 -9.17 31.97 0.88
CA VAL A 468 -8.01 32.35 0.06
C VAL A 468 -6.99 33.10 0.92
N HIS A 469 -5.70 32.92 0.62
CA HIS A 469 -4.63 33.65 1.31
C HIS A 469 -4.80 35.18 1.15
N GLY A 470 -4.69 35.91 2.25
CA GLY A 470 -4.79 37.37 2.27
C GLY A 470 -4.42 37.95 3.64
N ASP A 471 -4.22 39.27 3.68
CA ASP A 471 -3.90 39.97 4.91
C ASP A 471 -5.13 40.07 5.83
N VAL A 472 -4.94 39.84 7.13
CA VAL A 472 -5.99 39.95 8.16
C VAL A 472 -5.70 41.15 9.05
N THR A 473 -6.71 42.00 9.24
CA THR A 473 -6.67 43.06 10.26
C THR A 473 -7.75 42.81 11.29
N LEU A 474 -7.36 42.72 12.56
CA LEU A 474 -8.27 42.56 13.69
C LEU A 474 -8.66 43.93 14.25
N TYR A 475 -9.95 44.17 14.44
CA TYR A 475 -10.47 45.33 15.17
C TYR A 475 -11.23 44.86 16.40
N VAL A 476 -11.03 45.55 17.52
CA VAL A 476 -11.64 45.27 18.82
C VAL A 476 -12.34 46.54 19.23
N TYR A 477 -13.66 46.48 19.44
CA TYR A 477 -14.47 47.60 19.88
C TYR A 477 -15.01 47.36 21.29
N ASP A 478 -15.29 48.43 22.04
CA ASP A 478 -16.08 48.34 23.27
C ASP A 478 -17.59 48.30 22.97
N LEU A 479 -18.39 48.13 24.03
CA LEU A 479 -19.85 48.14 24.00
C LEU A 479 -20.48 49.42 23.43
N SER A 480 -19.73 50.53 23.39
CA SER A 480 -20.17 51.80 22.84
C SER A 480 -19.78 51.99 21.37
N GLY A 481 -19.12 50.99 20.77
CA GLY A 481 -18.62 51.03 19.40
C GLY A 481 -17.31 51.82 19.25
N ARG A 482 -16.61 52.12 20.34
CA ARG A 482 -15.31 52.79 20.29
C ARG A 482 -14.22 51.78 19.95
N LEU A 483 -13.37 52.08 18.98
CA LEU A 483 -12.22 51.24 18.63
C LEU A 483 -11.22 51.22 19.80
N MET A 484 -10.89 50.03 20.29
CA MET A 484 -10.05 49.80 21.46
C MET A 484 -8.63 49.31 21.13
N MET A 485 -8.31 49.06 19.86
CA MET A 485 -6.94 48.72 19.45
C MET A 485 -6.33 49.78 18.51
N PRO A 486 -5.11 50.27 18.78
CA PRO A 486 -4.17 50.65 17.73
C PRO A 486 -3.61 49.40 17.03
N VAL A 487 -3.20 49.51 15.76
CA VAL A 487 -2.58 48.41 14.99
C VAL A 487 -1.31 47.93 15.70
N MET A 488 -1.38 46.84 16.45
CA MET A 488 -0.27 46.24 17.20
C MET A 488 -0.42 44.71 17.19
N SER A 489 0.69 43.97 17.17
CA SER A 489 0.72 42.50 17.16
C SER A 489 1.20 41.92 18.50
N GLY A 490 0.65 40.78 18.90
CA GLY A 490 1.15 39.97 20.02
C GLY A 490 0.74 40.48 21.42
N VAL A 491 1.58 40.19 22.42
CA VAL A 491 1.30 40.41 23.86
C VAL A 491 0.91 41.86 24.20
N ALA A 492 1.47 42.84 23.48
CA ALA A 492 1.18 44.26 23.67
C ALA A 492 -0.28 44.65 23.35
N ALA A 493 -0.95 43.93 22.44
CA ALA A 493 -2.37 44.16 22.14
C ALA A 493 -3.25 43.63 23.29
N THR A 494 -2.93 42.46 23.83
CA THR A 494 -3.64 41.82 24.94
C THR A 494 -3.58 42.64 26.22
N GLU A 495 -2.39 43.12 26.59
CA GLU A 495 -2.20 43.94 27.80
C GLU A 495 -2.96 45.28 27.72
N TYR A 496 -3.03 45.89 26.54
CA TYR A 496 -3.76 47.14 26.32
C TYR A 496 -5.28 46.95 26.45
N ILE A 497 -5.84 45.90 25.84
CA ILE A 497 -7.29 45.62 25.91
C ILE A 497 -7.71 45.38 27.38
N MET A 498 -6.92 44.63 28.12
CA MET A 498 -7.20 44.28 29.52
C MET A 498 -7.13 45.50 30.47
N ALA A 499 -6.30 46.50 30.16
CA ALA A 499 -6.14 47.69 30.98
C ALA A 499 -7.31 48.68 30.87
N TYR A 500 -8.06 48.68 29.77
CA TYR A 500 -9.07 49.71 29.47
C TYR A 500 -10.50 49.17 29.28
N CYS A 501 -10.71 47.85 29.21
CA CYS A 501 -12.02 47.23 29.05
C CYS A 501 -12.23 46.05 30.02
N PRO A 502 -12.79 46.26 31.22
CA PRO A 502 -12.94 45.20 32.23
C PRO A 502 -14.00 44.13 31.89
N THR A 503 -14.83 44.35 30.87
CA THR A 503 -15.77 43.38 30.29
C THR A 503 -16.03 43.71 28.82
N PRO A 504 -15.20 43.24 27.88
CA PRO A 504 -15.42 43.54 26.46
C PRO A 504 -16.50 42.60 25.89
N ILE A 505 -17.62 43.17 25.42
CA ILE A 505 -18.34 42.54 24.32
C ILE A 505 -17.59 42.93 23.06
N LEU A 506 -17.09 41.93 22.35
CA LEU A 506 -16.19 42.14 21.23
C LEU A 506 -16.91 41.95 19.90
N VAL A 507 -17.10 43.06 19.17
CA VAL A 507 -17.49 43.02 17.76
C VAL A 507 -16.21 42.96 16.94
N VAL A 508 -16.07 41.94 16.10
CA VAL A 508 -14.93 41.79 15.20
C VAL A 508 -15.45 41.68 13.78
N SER A 509 -14.84 42.43 12.87
CA SER A 509 -15.16 42.43 11.45
C SER A 509 -13.90 42.06 10.66
N SER A 510 -14.04 41.17 9.68
CA SER A 510 -13.06 40.96 8.61
C SER A 510 -13.59 41.63 7.34
N SER A 511 -12.73 42.36 6.63
CA SER A 511 -13.11 43.01 5.37
C SER A 511 -11.95 43.00 4.39
N THR A 512 -12.23 42.68 3.14
CA THR A 512 -11.30 42.77 2.00
C THR A 512 -11.38 44.12 1.28
N ASN A 513 -12.29 45.04 1.69
CA ASN A 513 -12.48 46.34 1.04
C ASN A 513 -13.07 47.39 2.00
N ARG A 514 -12.50 48.62 2.00
CA ARG A 514 -12.87 49.75 2.90
C ARG A 514 -14.36 50.18 2.91
N GLY A 515 -15.20 49.63 2.04
CA GLY A 515 -16.61 50.03 1.88
C GLY A 515 -17.66 49.20 2.63
N GLU A 516 -17.32 48.03 3.19
CA GLU A 516 -18.30 47.13 3.85
C GLU A 516 -18.18 47.13 5.39
N LEU A 517 -18.06 48.31 6.00
CA LEU A 517 -17.86 48.48 7.45
C LEU A 517 -19.12 48.30 8.33
N TYR A 518 -20.27 47.92 7.76
CA TYR A 518 -21.55 47.89 8.49
C TYR A 518 -22.40 46.66 8.18
N LYS A 519 -21.91 45.46 8.54
CA LYS A 519 -22.79 44.33 8.87
C LYS A 519 -22.59 43.96 10.33
N THR A 520 -23.27 44.73 11.18
CA THR A 520 -23.46 44.48 12.60
C THR A 520 -24.18 43.14 12.75
N TYR A 521 -23.62 42.20 13.52
CA TYR A 521 -24.40 41.10 14.06
C TYR A 521 -25.21 41.65 15.24
N ASP A 522 -26.54 41.67 15.11
CA ASP A 522 -27.43 41.84 16.24
C ASP A 522 -27.30 40.60 17.15
N ALA A 523 -26.62 40.76 18.28
CA ALA A 523 -26.72 39.86 19.42
C ALA A 523 -27.14 40.69 20.64
N LEU A 524 -28.45 40.69 20.90
CA LEU A 524 -29.00 40.72 22.25
C LEU A 524 -29.15 39.28 22.73
#